data_AF-A0A935C6I7-F1
#
_entry.id   AF-A0A935C6I7-F1
#
_cell.length_a   1.000
_cell.length_b   1.000
_cell.length_c   1.000
_cell.angle_alpha   90.00
_cell.angle_beta   90.00
_cell.angle_gamma   90.00
#
_symmetry.space_group_name_H-M   'P 1'
#
loop_
_entity.id
_entity.type
_entity.pdbx_description
1 polymer ?
#
loop_
_entity_poly.entity_id
_entity_poly.type
_entity_poly.pdbx_seq_one_letter_code
_entity_poly.pdbx_strand_id
1 'polypeptide(L)'
;MASFQKFNQFVEDLAKGVHNLSTGQLKVALTNTAPVAANSVYADLTSPLATTNLSGATPFNVTTTSCEQTSGTLTLVLVDLTLTATGAVGPFQYVVLYNDTPSSPADPLIGFW
;
A
#
# COMPACT_ATOMS: atom_id res chain seq x y z
N MET A 1 -5.35 -16.51 -7.23
CA MET A 1 -4.98 -15.58 -6.16
C MET A 1 -4.05 -14.54 -6.76
N ALA A 2 -4.27 -13.25 -6.50
CA ALA A 2 -3.36 -12.21 -6.99
C ALA A 2 -1.97 -12.41 -6.36
N SER A 3 -0.91 -12.26 -7.16
CA SER A 3 0.47 -12.47 -6.70
C SER A 3 1.07 -11.13 -6.32
N PHE A 4 1.69 -11.06 -5.14
CA PHE A 4 2.35 -9.83 -4.69
C PHE A 4 3.55 -9.50 -5.59
N GLN A 5 3.59 -8.26 -6.07
CA GLN A 5 4.69 -7.67 -6.82
C GLN A 5 5.27 -6.50 -6.04
N LYS A 6 6.58 -6.49 -5.83
CA LYS A 6 7.29 -5.46 -5.06
C LYS A 6 7.77 -4.36 -6.00
N PHE A 7 7.65 -3.08 -5.60
CA PHE A 7 8.29 -1.99 -6.35
C PHE A 7 9.81 -2.03 -6.16
N ASN A 8 10.55 -1.62 -7.19
CA ASN A 8 12.00 -1.64 -7.15
C ASN A 8 12.55 -0.70 -6.06
N GLN A 9 11.92 0.46 -5.87
CA GLN A 9 12.35 1.47 -4.89
C GLN A 9 12.26 0.99 -3.44
N PHE A 10 11.31 0.11 -3.12
CA PHE A 10 11.03 -0.30 -1.74
C PHE A 10 12.26 -0.83 -0.98
N VAL A 11 13.17 -1.55 -1.65
CA VAL A 11 14.37 -2.09 -0.98
C VAL A 11 15.36 -1.00 -0.58
N GLU A 12 15.49 0.04 -1.39
CA GLU A 12 16.35 1.18 -1.10
C GLU A 12 15.76 2.01 0.03
N ASP A 13 14.45 2.28 -0.03
CA ASP A 13 13.73 3.04 0.98
C ASP A 13 13.70 2.32 2.33
N LEU A 14 13.61 0.99 2.33
CA LEU A 14 13.77 0.18 3.54
C LEU A 14 15.18 0.32 4.13
N ALA A 15 16.23 0.22 3.29
CA ALA A 15 17.61 0.34 3.74
C ALA A 15 17.97 1.77 4.21
N LYS A 16 17.33 2.78 3.65
CA LYS A 16 17.48 4.20 4.03
C LYS A 16 16.63 4.60 5.24
N GLY A 17 15.83 3.68 5.79
CA GLY A 17 14.97 3.96 6.94
C GLY A 17 13.76 4.84 6.64
N VAL A 18 13.39 4.98 5.36
CA VAL A 18 12.17 5.68 4.95
C VAL A 18 10.93 4.93 5.44
N HIS A 19 10.97 3.59 5.40
CA HIS A 19 9.91 2.75 5.94
C HIS A 19 10.16 2.36 7.40
N ASN A 20 9.31 2.85 8.30
CA ASN A 20 9.08 2.20 9.59
C ASN A 20 7.81 1.34 9.49
N LEU A 21 7.96 0.05 9.16
CA LEU A 21 6.83 -0.85 8.95
C LEU A 21 6.17 -1.33 10.26
N SER A 22 6.82 -1.11 11.41
CA SER A 22 6.27 -1.50 12.71
C SER A 22 5.29 -0.47 13.27
N THR A 23 5.50 0.82 13.01
CA THR A 23 4.66 1.90 13.56
C THR A 23 4.12 2.86 12.51
N GLY A 24 4.58 2.78 11.27
CA GLY A 24 4.06 3.57 10.17
C GLY A 24 2.64 3.15 9.80
N GLN A 25 1.81 4.14 9.46
CA GLN A 25 0.47 3.92 8.94
C GLN A 25 0.56 3.44 7.49
N LEU A 26 0.21 2.17 7.26
CA LEU A 26 0.05 1.62 5.92
C LEU A 26 -1.35 1.86 5.40
N LYS A 27 -1.46 2.11 4.09
CA LYS A 27 -2.74 2.31 3.40
C LYS A 27 -2.73 1.62 2.04
N VAL A 28 -3.93 1.47 1.47
CA VAL A 28 -4.10 0.97 0.10
C VAL A 28 -4.59 2.04 -0.86
N ALA A 29 -4.14 1.95 -2.10
CA ALA A 29 -4.70 2.63 -3.26
C ALA A 29 -5.37 1.59 -4.17
N LEU A 30 -6.52 1.93 -4.76
CA LEU A 30 -7.17 1.10 -5.78
C LEU A 30 -6.92 1.75 -7.14
N THR A 31 -6.52 0.98 -8.15
CA THR A 31 -6.34 1.53 -9.52
C THR A 31 -6.79 0.53 -10.58
N ASN A 32 -7.22 1.06 -11.73
CA ASN A 32 -7.55 0.27 -12.91
C ASN A 32 -6.38 0.16 -13.89
N THR A 33 -5.31 0.92 -13.67
CA THR A 33 -4.10 0.93 -14.50
C THR A 33 -3.01 0.14 -13.81
N ALA A 34 -2.34 -0.76 -14.54
CA ALA A 34 -1.26 -1.57 -13.98
C ALA A 34 -0.13 -0.68 -13.42
N PRO A 35 0.23 -0.81 -12.13
CA PRO A 35 1.42 -0.15 -11.60
C PRO A 35 2.68 -0.65 -12.32
N VAL A 36 3.65 0.23 -12.51
CA VAL A 36 4.96 -0.12 -13.09
C VAL A 36 5.99 -0.28 -11.98
N ALA A 37 6.90 -1.24 -12.11
CA ALA A 37 7.90 -1.55 -11.05
C ALA A 37 8.83 -0.37 -10.71
N ALA A 38 8.92 0.64 -11.59
CA ALA A 38 9.69 1.86 -11.40
C ALA A 38 8.94 2.96 -10.62
N ASN A 39 7.64 2.80 -10.32
CA ASN A 39 6.95 3.72 -9.44
C ASN A 39 7.57 3.70 -8.03
N SER A 40 7.66 4.86 -7.41
CA SER A 40 8.34 5.09 -6.14
C SER A 40 7.42 5.64 -5.06
N VAL A 41 6.52 6.56 -5.44
CA VAL A 41 5.60 7.25 -4.53
C VAL A 41 4.17 7.16 -5.01
N TYR A 42 3.20 7.36 -4.11
CA TYR A 42 1.77 7.35 -4.44
C TYR A 42 1.41 8.27 -5.63
N ALA A 43 2.08 9.43 -5.73
CA ALA A 43 1.88 10.38 -6.82
C ALA A 43 2.26 9.83 -8.21
N ASP A 44 3.06 8.77 -8.29
CA ASP A 44 3.42 8.12 -9.55
C ASP A 44 2.31 7.19 -10.07
N LEU A 45 1.32 6.84 -9.23
CA LEU A 45 0.21 5.98 -9.61
C LEU A 45 -0.72 6.70 -10.58
N THR A 46 -1.03 6.04 -11.69
CA THR A 46 -1.99 6.56 -12.67
C THR A 46 -3.41 6.28 -12.21
N SER A 47 -4.23 7.33 -12.10
CA SER A 47 -5.67 7.27 -11.81
C SER A 47 -6.03 6.40 -10.58
N PRO A 48 -5.45 6.65 -9.39
CA PRO A 48 -5.94 6.00 -8.18
C PRO A 48 -7.42 6.40 -7.96
N LEU A 49 -8.25 5.39 -7.73
CA LEU A 49 -9.68 5.54 -7.53
C LEU A 49 -9.96 6.32 -6.24
N ALA A 50 -10.91 7.25 -6.32
CA ALA A 50 -11.38 7.97 -5.14
C ALA A 50 -12.05 7.05 -4.12
N THR A 51 -12.06 7.46 -2.85
CA THR A 51 -12.75 6.77 -1.75
C THR A 51 -14.29 6.83 -1.82
N THR A 52 -14.84 7.48 -2.85
CA THR A 52 -16.28 7.72 -2.99
C THR A 52 -17.06 6.41 -3.00
N ASN A 53 -18.15 6.36 -2.22
CA ASN A 53 -19.03 5.20 -2.09
C ASN A 53 -18.37 3.93 -1.53
N LEU A 54 -17.26 4.05 -0.81
CA LEU A 54 -16.63 2.94 -0.08
C LEU A 54 -16.62 3.24 1.42
N SER A 55 -17.43 2.49 2.18
CA SER A 55 -17.34 2.49 3.65
C SER A 55 -16.07 1.77 4.08
N GLY A 56 -15.37 2.32 5.07
CA GLY A 56 -14.04 1.88 5.52
C GLY A 56 -12.87 2.47 4.73
N ALA A 57 -13.13 3.31 3.72
CA ALA A 57 -12.12 3.92 2.87
C ALA A 57 -11.55 5.26 3.39
N THR A 58 -12.17 5.84 4.41
CA THR A 58 -11.79 7.15 4.95
C THR A 58 -11.33 6.99 6.40
N PRO A 59 -10.05 6.64 6.63
CA PRO A 59 -9.00 6.36 5.65
C PRO A 59 -8.89 4.85 5.30
N PHE A 60 -8.32 4.52 4.13
CA PHE A 60 -7.97 3.17 3.66
C PHE A 60 -6.85 2.52 4.50
N ASN A 61 -6.92 2.66 5.82
CA ASN A 61 -5.88 2.22 6.74
C ASN A 61 -5.82 0.71 6.79
N VAL A 62 -4.59 0.19 6.70
CA VAL A 62 -4.26 -1.20 7.00
C VAL A 62 -3.59 -1.23 8.37
N THR A 63 -4.09 -2.09 9.25
CA THR A 63 -3.55 -2.21 10.61
C THR A 63 -2.41 -3.21 10.62
N THR A 64 -1.23 -2.79 11.07
CA THR A 64 -0.11 -3.68 11.35
C THR A 64 -0.29 -4.38 12.69
N THR A 65 -0.24 -5.71 12.69
CA THR A 65 -0.22 -6.52 13.91
C THR A 65 1.20 -6.70 14.43
N SER A 66 2.13 -7.05 13.54
CA SER A 66 3.55 -7.22 13.90
C SER A 66 4.45 -7.04 12.69
N CYS A 67 5.71 -6.71 12.94
CA CYS A 67 6.77 -6.62 11.94
C CYS A 67 8.05 -7.20 12.55
N GLU A 68 8.21 -8.52 12.51
CA GLU A 68 9.26 -9.24 13.25
C GLU A 68 10.08 -10.13 12.33
N GLN A 69 11.34 -10.38 12.69
CA GLN A 69 12.23 -11.28 11.96
C GLN A 69 12.37 -12.61 12.67
N THR A 70 12.35 -13.70 11.92
CA THR A 70 12.68 -15.05 12.38
C THR A 70 13.55 -15.75 11.33
N SER A 71 14.69 -16.30 11.75
CA SER A 71 15.62 -17.04 10.88
C SER A 71 16.02 -16.28 9.59
N GLY A 72 16.17 -14.96 9.69
CA GLY A 72 16.57 -14.10 8.56
C GLY A 72 15.44 -13.69 7.62
N THR A 73 14.19 -14.06 7.91
CA THR A 73 13.01 -13.60 7.18
C THR A 73 12.24 -12.58 8.02
N LEU A 74 12.05 -11.37 7.50
CA LEU A 74 11.16 -10.38 8.10
C LEU A 74 9.72 -10.67 7.67
N THR A 75 8.81 -10.75 8.63
CA THR A 75 7.38 -10.95 8.41
C THR A 75 6.61 -9.74 8.90
N LEU A 76 5.90 -9.08 7.98
CA LEU A 76 4.93 -8.04 8.27
C LEU A 76 3.53 -8.68 8.28
N VAL A 77 2.89 -8.69 9.44
CA VAL A 77 1.54 -9.23 9.64
C VAL A 77 0.56 -8.06 9.67
N LEU A 78 -0.45 -8.12 8.79
CA LEU A 78 -1.46 -7.09 8.61
C LEU A 78 -2.85 -7.67 8.88
N VAL A 79 -3.76 -6.82 9.34
CA VAL A 79 -5.18 -7.14 9.47
C VAL A 79 -5.88 -6.94 8.12
N ASP A 80 -6.83 -7.81 7.82
CA ASP A 80 -7.66 -7.69 6.62
C ASP A 80 -8.48 -6.38 6.63
N LEU A 81 -8.28 -5.55 5.60
CA LEU A 81 -9.08 -4.36 5.36
C LEU A 81 -10.34 -4.73 4.58
N THR A 82 -11.51 -4.56 5.20
CA THR A 82 -12.81 -4.74 4.55
C THR A 82 -13.36 -3.41 4.07
N LEU A 83 -13.65 -3.32 2.77
CA LEU A 83 -14.27 -2.16 2.15
C LEU A 83 -15.65 -2.53 1.62
N THR A 84 -16.67 -1.76 1.99
CA THR A 84 -18.05 -2.04 1.60
C THR A 84 -18.56 -0.97 0.65
N ALA A 85 -18.95 -1.37 -0.56
CA ALA A 85 -19.59 -0.46 -1.51
C ALA A 85 -20.94 0.03 -0.97
N THR A 86 -21.11 1.34 -0.89
CA THR A 86 -22.37 2.01 -0.52
C THR A 86 -23.07 2.63 -1.74
N GLY A 87 -22.51 2.43 -2.93
CA GLY A 87 -22.97 2.97 -4.20
C GLY A 87 -22.08 2.50 -5.35
N ALA A 88 -22.12 3.21 -6.48
CA ALA A 88 -21.23 2.90 -7.60
C ALA A 88 -19.77 3.15 -7.23
N VAL A 89 -18.95 2.12 -7.37
CA VAL A 89 -17.49 2.16 -7.19
C VAL A 89 -16.87 2.05 -8.58
N GLY A 90 -15.89 2.89 -8.88
CA GLY A 90 -15.22 2.85 -10.18
C GLY A 90 -14.50 1.51 -10.42
N PRO A 91 -14.14 1.20 -11.67
CA PRO A 91 -13.39 -0.01 -11.96
C PRO A 91 -12.04 0.05 -11.25
N PHE A 92 -11.61 -1.07 -10.68
CA PHE A 92 -10.26 -1.27 -10.21
C PHE A 92 -9.86 -2.72 -10.49
N GLN A 93 -8.58 -2.92 -10.76
CA GLN A 93 -7.99 -4.23 -11.01
C GLN A 93 -6.79 -4.50 -10.10
N TYR A 94 -6.17 -3.44 -9.57
CA TYR A 94 -4.97 -3.52 -8.77
C TYR A 94 -5.16 -2.84 -7.41
N VAL A 95 -4.52 -3.42 -6.40
CA VAL A 95 -4.43 -2.86 -5.04
C VAL A 95 -2.97 -2.56 -4.76
N VAL A 96 -2.66 -1.32 -4.39
CA VAL A 96 -1.29 -0.87 -4.12
C VAL A 96 -1.14 -0.59 -2.63
N LEU A 97 -0.18 -1.22 -1.96
CA LEU A 97 0.19 -0.96 -0.58
C LEU A 97 1.28 0.11 -0.51
N TYR A 98 1.09 1.11 0.33
CA TYR A 98 2.06 2.19 0.55
C TYR A 98 2.10 2.61 2.02
N ASN A 99 3.17 3.31 2.41
CA ASN A 99 3.32 3.86 3.76
C ASN A 99 2.99 5.35 3.74
N ASP A 100 1.94 5.78 4.44
CA ASP A 100 1.42 7.16 4.47
C ASP A 100 2.17 8.05 5.48
N THR A 101 3.07 7.46 6.28
CA THR A 101 3.80 8.18 7.33
C THR A 101 4.96 9.05 6.83
N PRO A 102 5.80 8.59 5.88
CA PRO A 102 6.92 9.39 5.38
C PRO A 102 6.41 10.59 4.57
N SER A 103 6.98 11.76 4.83
CA SER A 103 6.72 12.99 4.09
C SER A 103 7.79 13.33 3.05
N SER A 104 8.93 12.62 3.06
CA SER A 104 10.02 12.78 2.09
C SER A 104 10.83 11.48 1.94
N PRO A 105 10.70 10.76 0.82
CA PRO A 105 9.63 10.92 -0.17
C PRO A 105 8.25 10.76 0.48
N ALA A 106 7.26 11.48 -0.03
CA ALA A 106 5.88 11.37 0.46
C ALA A 106 5.24 10.08 -0.04
N ASP A 107 4.56 9.36 0.85
CA ASP A 107 3.78 8.17 0.52
C ASP A 107 4.54 7.10 -0.32
N PRO A 108 5.71 6.63 0.13
CA PRO A 108 6.52 5.65 -0.59
C PRO A 108 5.80 4.31 -0.74
N LEU A 109 5.91 3.74 -1.95
CA LEU A 109 5.23 2.51 -2.35
C LEU A 109 5.97 1.25 -1.87
N ILE A 110 5.21 0.21 -1.54
CA ILE A 110 5.75 -1.08 -1.06
C ILE A 110 5.60 -2.16 -2.13
N GLY A 111 4.36 -2.38 -2.57
CA GLY A 111 4.04 -3.36 -3.61
C GLY A 111 2.58 -3.35 -3.97
N PHE A 112 2.19 -4.24 -4.86
CA PHE A 112 0.83 -4.33 -5.37
C PHE A 112 0.42 -5.78 -5.67
N TRP A 113 -0.88 -5.95 -5.86
CA TRP A 113 -1.52 -7.20 -6.29
C TRP A 113 -2.35 -6.96 -7.54
#